data_AF-A0A7C7CYG0-F1
#
_entry.id   AF-A0A7C7CYG0-F1
#
_cell.length_a   1.000
_cell.length_b   1.000
_cell.length_c   1.000
_cell.angle_alpha   90.00
_cell.angle_beta   90.00
_cell.angle_gamma   90.00
#
_symmetry.space_group_name_H-M   'P 1'
#
loop_
_entity.id
_entity.type
_entity.pdbx_description
1 polymer ?
#
loop_
_entity_poly.entity_id
_entity_poly.type
_entity_poly.pdbx_seq_one_letter_code
_entity_poly.pdbx_strand_id
1 'polypeptide(L)'
;MLRNKEIKIYILISILVTAIGTIACFFIDIIAGFITFSTLILMFIAFLLLTKWRYNQIEELSQYLKRIANGEYFLDIRDNNEGELSILKSEIYKVTVTLREQAELLKKDKLFLADSISDISHQLKTPITSMFVMADLLYDENLPQDKRLEFTENIRSQLERLQWLVSSLLKLSKIDAGTIEFEKEDVNVKELISKAVEH
;
A
#
# COMPACT_ATOMS: atom_id res chain seq x y z
N MET A 1 -19.18 -2.01 -27.11
CA MET A 1 -20.29 -3.00 -27.11
C MET A 1 -20.03 -4.23 -28.01
N LEU A 2 -19.62 -4.09 -29.30
CA LEU A 2 -19.39 -5.24 -30.21
C LEU A 2 -18.05 -6.00 -30.03
N ARG A 3 -17.26 -5.69 -28.98
CA ARG A 3 -15.97 -6.34 -28.75
C ARG A 3 -16.09 -7.64 -27.93
N ASN A 4 -17.14 -7.78 -27.13
CA ASN A 4 -17.39 -8.99 -26.34
C ASN A 4 -18.17 -10.01 -27.18
N LYS A 5 -17.55 -11.18 -27.39
CA LYS A 5 -18.15 -12.31 -28.14
C LYS A 5 -19.45 -12.78 -27.51
N GLU A 6 -19.56 -12.74 -26.18
CA GLU A 6 -20.76 -13.17 -25.45
C GLU A 6 -22.00 -12.33 -25.78
N ILE A 7 -21.87 -11.00 -25.89
CA ILE A 7 -22.99 -10.12 -26.24
C ILE A 7 -23.45 -10.41 -27.67
N LYS A 8 -22.52 -10.66 -28.60
CA LYS A 8 -22.85 -11.03 -29.98
C LYS A 8 -23.62 -12.35 -30.03
N ILE A 9 -23.17 -13.36 -29.29
CA ILE A 9 -23.84 -14.66 -29.20
C ILE A 9 -25.24 -14.49 -28.59
N TYR A 10 -25.36 -13.72 -27.51
CA TYR A 10 -26.64 -13.47 -26.86
C TYR A 10 -27.62 -12.74 -27.79
N ILE A 11 -27.17 -11.71 -28.51
CA ILE A 11 -27.98 -11.00 -29.51
C ILE A 11 -28.43 -11.96 -30.60
N LEU A 12 -27.54 -12.79 -31.14
CA LEU A 12 -27.89 -13.78 -32.17
C LEU A 12 -28.95 -14.78 -31.69
N ILE A 13 -28.78 -15.33 -30.48
CA ILE A 13 -29.74 -16.26 -29.87
C ILE A 13 -31.09 -15.56 -29.66
N SER A 14 -31.10 -14.33 -29.13
CA SER A 14 -32.34 -13.60 -28.88
C SER A 14 -33.11 -13.27 -30.15
N ILE A 15 -32.42 -12.91 -31.25
CA ILE A 15 -33.04 -12.70 -32.56
C ILE A 15 -33.65 -14.00 -33.08
N LEU A 16 -32.93 -15.12 -32.94
CA LEU A 16 -33.39 -16.43 -33.40
C LEU A 16 -34.61 -16.92 -32.61
N VAL A 17 -34.62 -16.76 -31.28
CA VAL A 17 -35.78 -17.08 -30.43
C VAL A 17 -36.98 -16.20 -30.79
N THR A 18 -36.76 -14.90 -31.00
CA THR A 18 -37.81 -13.96 -31.40
C THR A 18 -38.42 -14.36 -32.74
N ALA A 19 -37.58 -14.69 -33.73
CA ALA A 19 -38.03 -15.12 -35.05
C ALA A 19 -38.87 -16.41 -34.99
N ILE A 20 -38.40 -17.44 -34.28
CA ILE A 20 -39.12 -18.70 -34.13
C ILE A 20 -40.49 -18.48 -33.43
N GLY A 21 -40.51 -17.70 -32.34
CA GLY A 21 -41.75 -17.39 -31.61
C GLY A 21 -42.78 -16.67 -32.47
N THR A 22 -42.33 -15.71 -33.30
CA THR A 22 -43.22 -14.94 -34.18
C THR A 22 -43.75 -15.78 -35.33
N ILE A 23 -42.92 -16.65 -35.92
CA ILE A 23 -43.34 -17.56 -37.00
C ILE A 23 -44.39 -18.55 -36.48
N ALA A 24 -44.18 -19.13 -35.30
CA ALA A 24 -45.13 -20.06 -34.68
C ALA A 24 -46.50 -19.41 -34.39
N CYS A 25 -46.51 -18.16 -33.91
CA CYS A 25 -47.77 -17.44 -33.64
C CYS A 25 -48.51 -17.06 -34.93
N PHE A 26 -47.79 -16.76 -36.01
CA PHE A 26 -48.38 -16.40 -37.30
C PHE A 26 -49.15 -17.56 -37.95
N PHE A 27 -48.81 -18.81 -37.62
CA PHE A 27 -49.56 -20.00 -38.05
C PHE A 27 -50.92 -20.17 -37.35
N ILE A 28 -51.12 -19.51 -36.20
CA ILE A 28 -52.35 -19.63 -35.41
C ILE A 28 -53.29 -18.47 -35.75
N ASP A 29 -52.81 -17.23 -35.65
CA ASP A 29 -53.60 -16.02 -35.95
C ASP A 29 -52.69 -14.83 -36.32
N ILE A 30 -53.05 -14.08 -37.36
CA ILE A 30 -52.25 -12.95 -37.90
C ILE A 30 -52.16 -11.79 -36.91
N ILE A 31 -53.26 -11.46 -36.22
CA ILE A 31 -53.32 -10.33 -35.28
C ILE A 31 -52.47 -10.65 -34.05
N ALA A 32 -52.54 -11.89 -33.56
CA ALA A 32 -51.69 -12.37 -32.47
C ALA A 32 -50.19 -12.30 -32.83
N GLY A 33 -49.83 -12.58 -34.08
CA GLY A 33 -48.46 -12.45 -34.59
C GLY A 33 -47.90 -11.02 -34.50
N PHE A 34 -48.67 -10.01 -34.89
CA PHE A 34 -48.20 -8.61 -34.81
C PHE A 34 -48.04 -8.09 -33.37
N ILE A 35 -48.93 -8.49 -32.46
CA ILE A 35 -48.85 -8.09 -31.04
C ILE A 35 -47.62 -8.73 -30.38
N THR A 36 -47.40 -10.02 -30.61
CA THR A 36 -46.22 -10.73 -30.08
C THR A 36 -44.92 -10.18 -30.65
N PHE A 37 -44.86 -9.88 -31.95
CA PHE A 37 -43.69 -9.23 -32.56
C PHE A 37 -43.39 -7.86 -31.93
N SER A 38 -44.41 -7.01 -31.77
CA SER A 38 -44.25 -5.65 -31.22
C SER A 38 -43.83 -5.64 -29.75
N THR A 39 -44.35 -6.57 -28.95
CA THR A 39 -43.96 -6.71 -27.54
C THR A 39 -42.52 -7.23 -27.40
N LEU A 40 -42.14 -8.24 -28.19
CA LEU A 40 -40.78 -8.79 -28.18
C LEU A 40 -39.75 -7.77 -28.66
N ILE A 41 -40.05 -7.00 -29.71
CA ILE A 41 -39.10 -5.99 -30.21
C ILE A 41 -38.90 -4.86 -29.21
N LEU A 42 -39.96 -4.42 -28.52
CA LEU A 42 -39.86 -3.40 -27.48
C LEU A 42 -39.02 -3.89 -26.30
N MET A 43 -39.28 -5.12 -25.82
CA MET A 43 -38.50 -5.74 -24.75
C MET A 43 -37.03 -5.91 -25.13
N PHE A 44 -36.77 -6.28 -26.38
CA PHE A 44 -35.42 -6.43 -26.91
C PHE A 44 -34.67 -5.08 -26.96
N ILE A 45 -35.31 -4.02 -27.45
CA ILE A 45 -34.72 -2.67 -27.47
C ILE A 45 -34.41 -2.18 -26.04
N ALA A 46 -35.35 -2.33 -25.11
CA ALA A 46 -35.15 -1.95 -23.71
C ALA A 46 -33.95 -2.71 -23.09
N PHE A 47 -33.85 -4.01 -23.36
CA PHE A 47 -32.73 -4.82 -22.90
C PHE A 47 -31.38 -4.37 -23.48
N LEU A 48 -31.31 -4.02 -24.77
CA LEU A 48 -30.10 -3.51 -25.39
C LEU A 48 -29.64 -2.18 -24.78
N LEU A 49 -30.59 -1.28 -24.48
CA LEU A 49 -30.30 0.00 -23.84
C LEU A 49 -29.76 -0.18 -22.42
N LEU A 50 -30.43 -1.00 -21.60
CA LEU A 50 -29.97 -1.32 -20.23
C LEU A 50 -28.60 -1.98 -20.24
N THR A 51 -28.38 -2.92 -21.16
CA THR A 51 -27.08 -3.59 -21.32
C THR A 51 -25.99 -2.59 -21.69
N LYS A 52 -26.24 -1.71 -22.67
CA LYS A 52 -25.27 -0.69 -23.08
C LYS A 52 -24.94 0.26 -21.93
N TRP A 53 -25.94 0.73 -21.20
CA TRP A 53 -25.76 1.60 -20.03
C TRP A 53 -24.90 0.91 -18.96
N ARG A 54 -25.22 -0.34 -18.61
CA ARG A 54 -24.47 -1.13 -17.61
C ARG A 54 -23.01 -1.34 -18.03
N TYR A 55 -22.75 -1.65 -19.30
CA TYR A 55 -21.38 -1.84 -19.79
C TYR A 55 -20.55 -0.55 -19.74
N ASN A 56 -21.15 0.60 -20.06
CA ASN A 56 -20.46 1.88 -19.97
C ASN A 56 -20.05 2.19 -18.51
N GLN A 57 -20.92 1.91 -17.54
CA GLN A 57 -20.61 2.06 -16.12
C GLN A 57 -19.44 1.16 -15.67
N ILE A 58 -19.41 -0.10 -16.13
CA ILE A 58 -18.29 -1.02 -15.84
C ILE A 58 -16.99 -0.53 -16.48
N GLU A 59 -17.06 0.00 -17.71
CA GLU A 59 -15.90 0.57 -18.40
C GLU A 59 -15.34 1.78 -17.64
N GLU A 60 -16.21 2.64 -17.10
CA GLU A 60 -15.83 3.77 -16.25
C GLU A 60 -15.12 3.31 -14.97
N LEU A 61 -15.68 2.32 -14.25
CA LEU A 61 -15.03 1.73 -13.08
C LEU A 61 -13.67 1.08 -13.44
N SER A 62 -13.57 0.44 -14.60
CA SER A 62 -12.32 -0.14 -15.07
C SER A 62 -11.26 0.92 -15.38
N GLN A 63 -11.65 2.03 -16.01
CA GLN A 63 -10.77 3.18 -16.22
C GLN A 63 -10.33 3.78 -14.90
N TYR A 64 -11.24 3.86 -13.93
CA TYR A 64 -10.92 4.33 -12.60
C TYR A 64 -9.87 3.45 -11.89
N LEU A 65 -10.03 2.13 -11.93
CA LEU A 65 -9.03 1.19 -11.40
C LEU A 65 -7.65 1.36 -12.06
N LYS A 66 -7.61 1.63 -13.37
CA LYS A 66 -6.33 1.92 -14.06
C LYS A 66 -5.68 3.21 -13.57
N ARG A 67 -6.46 4.23 -13.26
CA ARG A 67 -5.96 5.49 -12.69
C ARG A 67 -5.38 5.27 -11.29
N ILE A 68 -6.07 4.52 -10.43
CA ILE A 68 -5.55 4.13 -9.11
C ILE A 68 -4.23 3.37 -9.24
N ALA A 69 -4.15 2.42 -10.18
CA ALA A 69 -2.91 1.66 -10.42
C ALA A 69 -1.73 2.55 -10.85
N ASN A 70 -2.00 3.70 -11.46
CA ASN A 70 -1.00 4.72 -11.79
C ASN A 70 -0.75 5.74 -10.65
N GLY A 71 -1.35 5.56 -9.48
CA GLY A 71 -1.20 6.45 -8.32
C GLY A 71 -2.19 7.62 -8.26
N GLU A 72 -3.19 7.67 -9.13
CA GLU A 72 -4.23 8.70 -9.10
C GLU A 72 -5.44 8.26 -8.25
N TYR A 73 -5.50 8.75 -7.01
CA TYR A 73 -6.54 8.40 -6.03
C TYR A 73 -7.77 9.34 -6.07
N PHE A 74 -8.37 9.58 -7.24
CA PHE A 74 -9.53 10.47 -7.38
C PHE A 74 -10.82 9.73 -7.80
N LEU A 75 -11.70 9.42 -6.84
CA LEU A 75 -13.09 9.03 -7.11
C LEU A 75 -14.03 9.99 -6.42
N ASP A 76 -14.92 10.59 -7.19
CA ASP A 76 -16.10 11.26 -6.64
C ASP A 76 -17.28 10.26 -6.64
N ILE A 77 -17.85 10.04 -5.46
CA ILE A 77 -18.92 9.06 -5.20
C ILE A 77 -20.15 9.77 -4.65
N ARG A 78 -20.32 11.04 -4.99
CA ARG A 78 -21.53 11.77 -4.62
C ARG A 78 -22.71 11.39 -5.52
N ASP A 79 -22.86 10.10 -5.82
CA ASP A 79 -24.05 9.55 -6.44
C ASP A 79 -24.80 8.67 -5.43
N ASN A 80 -26.11 8.84 -5.37
CA ASN A 80 -27.01 8.09 -4.49
C ASN A 80 -27.79 7.04 -5.30
N ASN A 81 -27.13 6.39 -6.28
CA ASN A 81 -27.81 5.35 -7.05
C ASN A 81 -27.87 4.06 -6.24
N GLU A 82 -28.97 3.32 -6.38
CA GLU A 82 -29.14 1.99 -5.78
C GLU A 82 -28.66 0.88 -6.74
N GLY A 83 -28.34 -0.29 -6.18
CA GLY A 83 -28.02 -1.50 -6.94
C GLY A 83 -26.55 -1.93 -6.90
N GLU A 84 -26.28 -3.10 -7.48
CA GLU A 84 -24.97 -3.80 -7.41
C GLU A 84 -23.79 -2.96 -7.92
N LEU A 85 -23.99 -2.13 -8.94
CA LEU A 85 -22.94 -1.25 -9.46
C LEU A 85 -22.53 -0.16 -8.47
N SER A 86 -23.50 0.36 -7.71
CA SER A 86 -23.24 1.36 -6.68
C SER A 86 -22.49 0.75 -5.50
N ILE A 87 -22.87 -0.47 -5.08
CA ILE A 87 -22.14 -1.24 -4.07
C ILE A 87 -20.69 -1.47 -4.52
N LEU A 88 -20.49 -1.94 -5.76
CA LEU A 88 -19.15 -2.15 -6.32
C LEU A 88 -18.32 -0.86 -6.34
N LYS A 89 -18.91 0.26 -6.75
CA LYS A 89 -18.26 1.59 -6.74
C LYS A 89 -17.82 1.98 -5.31
N SER A 90 -18.69 1.79 -4.32
CA SER A 90 -18.38 2.02 -2.91
C SER A 90 -17.26 1.11 -2.39
N GLU A 91 -17.25 -0.17 -2.75
CA GLU A 91 -16.18 -1.08 -2.33
C GLU A 91 -14.83 -0.72 -2.97
N ILE A 92 -14.82 -0.40 -4.28
CA ILE A 92 -13.61 0.08 -4.97
C ILE A 92 -13.07 1.34 -4.28
N TYR A 93 -13.94 2.23 -3.81
CA TYR A 93 -13.52 3.41 -3.08
C TYR A 93 -12.90 3.11 -1.72
N LYS A 94 -13.53 2.26 -0.92
CA LYS A 94 -12.96 1.87 0.38
C LYS A 94 -11.55 1.33 0.18
N VAL A 95 -11.35 0.46 -0.81
CA VAL A 95 -10.03 -0.06 -1.17
C VAL A 95 -9.09 1.06 -1.60
N THR A 96 -9.56 2.02 -2.39
CA THR A 96 -8.76 3.19 -2.80
C THR A 96 -8.28 4.00 -1.62
N VAL A 97 -9.17 4.32 -0.68
CA VAL A 97 -8.85 5.11 0.52
C VAL A 97 -7.81 4.37 1.35
N THR A 98 -8.02 3.08 1.61
CA THR A 98 -7.06 2.24 2.33
C THR A 98 -5.69 2.20 1.64
N LEU A 99 -5.65 2.02 0.32
CA LEU A 99 -4.39 2.01 -0.45
C LEU A 99 -3.68 3.36 -0.38
N ARG A 100 -4.42 4.46 -0.46
CA ARG A 100 -3.86 5.81 -0.33
C ARG A 100 -3.26 6.04 1.05
N GLU A 101 -3.98 5.66 2.11
CA GLU A 101 -3.49 5.78 3.49
C GLU A 101 -2.22 4.95 3.70
N GLN A 102 -2.21 3.70 3.22
CA GLN A 102 -1.02 2.84 3.26
C GLN A 102 0.15 3.44 2.49
N ALA A 103 -0.09 4.02 1.31
CA ALA A 103 0.96 4.66 0.51
C ALA A 103 1.57 5.88 1.22
N GLU A 104 0.75 6.71 1.87
CA GLU A 104 1.23 7.85 2.66
C GLU A 104 2.02 7.41 3.89
N LEU A 105 1.56 6.37 4.60
CA LEU A 105 2.29 5.77 5.72
C LEU A 105 3.66 5.24 5.27
N LEU A 106 3.69 4.44 4.21
CA LEU A 106 4.94 3.92 3.61
C LEU A 106 5.89 5.05 3.21
N LYS A 107 5.37 6.16 2.68
CA LYS A 107 6.19 7.33 2.32
C LYS A 107 6.78 7.97 3.56
N LYS A 108 5.99 8.14 4.63
CA LYS A 108 6.47 8.67 5.91
C LYS A 108 7.54 7.78 6.52
N ASP A 109 7.35 6.46 6.52
CA ASP A 109 8.30 5.50 7.05
C ASP A 109 9.62 5.51 6.25
N LYS A 110 9.54 5.63 4.92
CA LYS A 110 10.73 5.79 4.06
C LYS A 110 11.52 7.05 4.38
N LEU A 111 10.84 8.18 4.58
CA LEU A 111 11.48 9.44 4.96
C LEU A 111 12.13 9.33 6.34
N PHE A 112 11.40 8.80 7.31
CA PHE A 112 11.92 8.57 8.66
C PHE A 112 13.16 7.67 8.66
N LEU A 113 13.15 6.58 7.89
CA LEU A 113 14.30 5.70 7.75
C LEU A 113 15.50 6.42 7.09
N ALA A 114 15.26 7.20 6.04
CA ALA A 114 16.31 7.96 5.37
C ALA A 114 16.96 8.99 6.30
N ASP A 115 16.15 9.75 7.04
CA ASP A 115 16.61 10.73 8.03
C ASP A 115 17.39 10.02 9.16
N SER A 116 16.87 8.91 9.68
CA SER A 116 17.54 8.12 10.73
C SER A 116 18.91 7.60 10.28
N ILE A 117 19.02 7.09 9.05
CA ILE A 117 20.30 6.63 8.48
C ILE A 117 21.28 7.80 8.34
N SER A 118 20.80 8.96 7.91
CA SER A 118 21.62 10.18 7.79
C SER A 118 22.17 10.59 9.16
N ASP A 119 21.31 10.66 10.18
CA ASP A 119 21.69 11.05 11.54
C ASP A 119 22.70 10.08 12.15
N ILE A 120 22.46 8.77 12.01
CA ILE A 120 23.40 7.74 12.46
C ILE A 120 24.76 7.92 11.76
N SER A 121 24.75 8.16 10.44
CA SER A 121 25.98 8.37 9.69
C SER A 121 26.77 9.60 10.17
N HIS A 122 26.08 10.69 10.49
CA HIS A 122 26.69 11.89 11.07
C HIS A 122 27.27 11.65 12.47
N GLN A 123 26.53 10.92 13.32
CA GLN A 123 26.98 10.56 14.67
C GLN A 123 28.20 9.62 14.66
N LEU A 124 28.33 8.78 13.63
CA LEU A 124 29.50 7.91 13.45
C LEU A 124 30.70 8.67 12.85
N LYS A 125 30.48 9.53 11.85
CA LYS A 125 31.57 10.25 11.17
C LYS A 125 32.39 11.12 12.13
N THR A 126 31.74 11.87 13.01
CA THR A 126 32.41 12.82 13.91
C THR A 126 33.47 12.17 14.82
N PRO A 127 33.15 11.13 15.62
CA PRO A 127 34.15 10.47 16.45
C PRO A 127 35.21 9.75 15.61
N ILE A 128 34.84 9.15 14.47
CA ILE A 128 35.80 8.48 13.58
C ILE A 128 36.84 9.49 13.04
N THR A 129 36.40 10.65 12.56
CA THR A 129 37.31 11.69 12.08
C THR A 129 38.22 12.19 13.20
N SER A 130 37.68 12.40 14.41
CA SER A 130 38.50 12.81 15.57
C SER A 130 39.56 11.76 15.91
N MET A 131 39.20 10.47 15.91
CA MET A 131 40.15 9.39 16.15
C MET A 131 41.21 9.30 15.06
N PHE A 132 40.85 9.53 13.80
CA PHE A 132 41.80 9.54 12.69
C PHE A 132 42.84 10.64 12.85
N VAL A 133 42.40 11.87 13.19
CA VAL A 133 43.32 12.98 13.47
C VAL A 133 44.23 12.68 14.65
N MET A 134 43.70 12.13 15.75
CA MET A 134 44.52 11.74 16.91
C MET A 134 45.51 10.64 16.55
N ALA A 135 45.11 9.64 15.75
CA ALA A 135 45.98 8.58 15.27
C ALA A 135 47.09 9.13 14.36
N ASP A 136 46.77 10.07 13.47
CA ASP A 136 47.76 10.75 12.62
C ASP A 136 48.79 11.51 13.46
N LEU A 137 48.35 12.21 14.51
CA LEU A 137 49.26 12.94 15.43
C LEU A 137 50.17 12.00 16.23
N LEU A 138 49.74 10.77 16.52
CA LEU A 138 50.54 9.78 17.22
C LEU A 138 51.77 9.31 16.42
N TYR A 139 51.80 9.52 15.09
CA TYR A 139 52.96 9.19 14.25
C TYR A 139 54.14 10.16 14.43
N ASP A 140 53.94 11.35 15.01
CA ASP A 140 55.04 12.29 15.27
C ASP A 140 55.93 11.76 16.40
N GLU A 141 57.21 11.49 16.09
CA GLU A 141 58.21 11.02 17.05
C GLU A 141 58.52 12.08 18.13
N ASN A 142 58.31 13.36 17.83
CA ASN A 142 58.55 14.47 18.76
C ASN A 142 57.36 14.75 19.68
N LEU A 143 56.25 14.01 19.56
CA LEU A 143 55.07 14.21 20.40
C LEU A 143 55.39 13.89 21.88
N PRO A 144 55.15 14.83 22.82
CA PRO A 144 55.37 14.60 24.24
C PRO A 144 54.61 13.37 24.76
N GLN A 145 55.23 12.62 25.68
CA GLN A 145 54.66 11.38 26.22
C GLN A 145 53.27 11.60 26.85
N ASP A 146 53.08 12.70 27.58
CA ASP A 146 51.78 13.03 28.20
C ASP A 146 50.68 13.23 27.15
N LYS A 147 50.99 13.90 26.03
CA LYS A 147 50.06 14.10 24.91
C LYS A 147 49.78 12.81 24.15
N ARG A 148 50.79 11.95 24.01
CA ARG A 148 50.64 10.61 23.41
C ARG A 148 49.67 9.76 24.23
N LEU A 149 49.79 9.80 25.56
CA LEU A 149 48.86 9.09 26.46
C LEU A 149 47.45 9.66 26.33
N GLU A 150 47.29 10.99 26.40
CA GLU A 150 46.01 11.69 26.26
C GLU A 150 45.28 11.33 24.95
N PHE A 151 45.97 11.34 23.81
CA PHE A 151 45.37 10.96 22.53
C PHE A 151 44.96 9.49 22.48
N THR A 152 45.78 8.59 23.05
CA THR A 152 45.48 7.16 23.11
C THR A 152 44.24 6.89 23.98
N GLU A 153 44.13 7.56 25.13
CA GLU A 153 42.96 7.48 26.02
C GLU A 153 41.69 8.04 25.34
N ASN A 154 41.80 9.18 24.65
CA ASN A 154 40.68 9.76 23.91
C ASN A 154 40.19 8.85 22.78
N ILE A 155 41.11 8.23 22.01
CA ILE A 155 40.75 7.25 20.98
C ILE A 155 40.00 6.07 21.61
N ARG A 156 40.53 5.53 22.73
CA ARG A 156 39.88 4.41 23.43
C ARG A 156 38.47 4.77 23.89
N SER A 157 38.28 5.94 24.51
CA SER A 157 36.96 6.40 24.96
C SER A 157 35.98 6.53 23.79
N GLN A 158 36.44 7.03 22.64
CA GLN A 158 35.60 7.16 21.44
C GLN A 158 35.25 5.80 20.83
N LEU A 159 36.14 4.81 20.88
CA LEU A 159 35.86 3.42 20.49
C LEU A 159 34.81 2.77 21.40
N GLU A 160 34.94 2.93 22.73
CA GLU A 160 33.96 2.43 23.70
C GLU A 160 32.56 3.04 23.45
N ARG A 161 32.50 4.35 23.18
CA ARG A 161 31.27 5.03 22.81
C ARG A 161 30.66 4.51 21.50
N LEU A 162 31.47 4.30 20.47
CA LEU A 162 31.01 3.73 19.20
C LEU A 162 30.48 2.31 19.38
N GLN A 163 31.15 1.49 20.18
CA GLN A 163 30.69 0.13 20.49
C GLN A 163 29.34 0.14 21.19
N TRP A 164 29.14 1.03 22.17
CA TRP A 164 27.85 1.21 22.82
C TRP A 164 26.76 1.66 21.85
N LEU A 165 27.06 2.60 20.95
CA LEU A 165 26.12 3.10 19.94
C LEU A 165 25.68 1.98 18.98
N VAL A 166 26.64 1.22 18.44
CA VAL A 166 26.36 0.09 17.52
C VAL A 166 25.55 -1.00 18.23
N SER A 167 25.89 -1.33 19.47
CA SER A 167 25.15 -2.30 20.28
C SER A 167 23.70 -1.85 20.51
N SER A 168 23.50 -0.58 20.82
CA SER A 168 22.17 0.02 21.02
C SER A 168 21.35 0.00 19.72
N LEU A 169 21.98 0.31 18.59
CA LEU A 169 21.33 0.28 17.27
C LEU A 169 20.91 -1.15 16.89
N LEU A 170 21.75 -2.15 17.13
CA LEU A 170 21.42 -3.56 16.89
C LEU A 170 20.26 -4.03 17.76
N LYS A 171 20.22 -3.62 19.04
CA LYS A 171 19.09 -3.92 19.93
C LYS A 171 17.80 -3.30 19.40
N LEU A 172 17.83 -2.03 19.01
CA LEU A 172 16.67 -1.34 18.45
C LEU A 172 16.18 -2.02 17.16
N SER A 173 17.10 -2.36 16.26
CA SER A 173 16.76 -3.07 15.02
C SER A 173 16.10 -4.42 15.27
N LYS A 174 16.52 -5.16 16.31
CA LYS A 174 15.85 -6.42 16.69
C LYS A 174 14.44 -6.21 17.23
N ILE A 175 14.21 -5.11 17.96
CA ILE A 175 12.88 -4.70 18.44
C ILE A 175 11.98 -4.38 17.25
N ASP A 176 12.44 -3.55 16.32
CA ASP A 176 11.68 -3.15 15.13
C ASP A 176 11.34 -4.35 14.23
N ALA A 177 12.26 -5.32 14.12
CA ALA A 177 12.04 -6.56 13.39
C ALA A 177 11.11 -7.56 14.13
N GLY A 178 10.71 -7.28 15.37
CA GLY A 178 9.89 -8.18 16.19
C GLY A 178 10.61 -9.48 16.57
N THR A 179 11.94 -9.49 16.53
CA THR A 179 12.78 -10.69 16.76
C THR A 179 13.29 -10.83 18.19
N ILE A 180 12.95 -9.88 19.07
CA ILE A 180 13.28 -9.98 20.49
C ILE A 180 12.23 -10.84 21.20
N GLU A 181 12.69 -11.93 21.78
CA GLU A 181 11.93 -12.65 22.80
C GLU A 181 12.14 -11.96 24.14
N PHE A 182 11.05 -11.46 24.73
CA PHE A 182 11.06 -10.88 26.07
C PHE A 182 10.86 -11.99 27.10
N GLU A 183 11.87 -12.22 27.94
CA GLU A 183 11.71 -13.04 29.13
C GLU A 183 10.90 -12.28 30.17
N LYS A 184 9.74 -12.83 30.55
CA LYS A 184 8.86 -12.26 31.57
C LYS A 184 9.03 -13.05 32.86
N GLU A 185 9.46 -12.38 33.91
CA GLU A 185 9.62 -12.94 35.25
C GLU A 185 9.01 -12.02 36.32
N ASP A 186 8.54 -12.60 37.41
CA ASP A 186 8.08 -11.85 38.57
C ASP A 186 9.28 -11.25 39.30
N VAL A 187 9.35 -9.92 39.37
CA VAL A 187 10.47 -9.19 39.98
C VAL A 187 10.02 -8.40 41.21
N ASN A 188 10.85 -8.40 42.26
CA ASN A 188 10.63 -7.56 43.43
C ASN A 188 10.96 -6.10 43.09
N VAL A 189 9.93 -5.26 42.97
CA VAL A 189 10.06 -3.84 42.60
C VAL A 189 10.97 -3.07 43.55
N LYS A 190 10.98 -3.39 44.85
CA LYS A 190 11.85 -2.72 45.83
C LYS A 190 13.33 -3.02 45.55
N GLU A 191 13.66 -4.28 45.28
CA GLU A 191 15.03 -4.69 44.96
C GLU A 191 15.49 -4.10 43.63
N LEU A 192 14.61 -4.07 42.62
CA LEU A 192 14.90 -3.47 41.32
C LEU A 192 15.23 -1.97 41.44
N ILE A 193 14.44 -1.22 42.20
CA ILE A 193 14.67 0.21 42.42
C ILE A 193 15.95 0.42 43.22
N SER A 194 16.20 -0.37 44.26
CA SER A 194 17.45 -0.29 45.04
C SER A 194 18.69 -0.50 44.16
N LYS A 195 18.69 -1.52 43.29
CA LYS A 195 19.79 -1.76 42.34
C LYS A 195 19.96 -0.63 41.33
N ALA A 196 18.87 -0.02 40.86
CA ALA A 196 18.92 1.05 39.87
C ALA A 196 19.52 2.36 40.41
N VAL A 197 19.49 2.59 41.73
CA VAL A 197 19.96 3.82 42.39
C VAL A 197 21.41 3.69 42.89
N GLU A 198 21.98 2.48 42.94
CA GLU A 198 23.36 2.24 43.39
C GLU A 198 24.45 2.57 42.34
N HIS A 199 24.11 3.10 41.16
CA HIS A 199 25.06 3.43 40.09
C HIS A 199 24.95 4.88 39.62
#